data_AF-A0A838HP67-F1
#
_entry.id   AF-A0A838HP67-F1
#
_cell.length_a   1.000
_cell.length_b   1.000
_cell.length_c   1.000
_cell.angle_alpha   90.00
_cell.angle_beta   90.00
_cell.angle_gamma   90.00
#
_symmetry.space_group_name_H-M   'P 1'
#
loop_
_entity.id
_entity.type
_entity.pdbx_description
1 polymer ?
#
loop_
_entity_poly.entity_id
_entity_poly.type
_entity_poly.pdbx_seq_one_letter_code
_entity_poly.pdbx_strand_id
1 'polypeptide(L)'
;MPGDDRARLALYERLVELLGSGLATSVMEQLPPMPWDELATKRDLEDLRVATKDDIAGLRAEIKRDLDQLQTETKRGLDQLHTETKRDFDQHRADTRRDFETFEHKIMAAMRAEMSAQTRTFVRAQAGTLLTTASLAFAAARLT
;
A
#
# COMPACT_ATOMS: atom_id res chain seq x y z
N MET A 1 -34.86 43.13 -20.82
CA MET A 1 -34.34 44.45 -20.38
C MET A 1 -35.14 45.53 -21.11
N PRO A 2 -35.85 46.45 -20.42
CA PRO A 2 -36.74 47.43 -21.06
C PRO A 2 -36.05 48.49 -21.94
N GLY A 3 -34.71 48.55 -21.94
CA GLY A 3 -33.93 49.46 -22.79
C GLY A 3 -33.79 48.99 -24.24
N ASP A 4 -33.71 47.68 -24.47
CA ASP A 4 -33.46 47.11 -25.80
C ASP A 4 -34.71 47.21 -26.70
N ASP A 5 -35.90 46.99 -26.12
CA ASP A 5 -37.17 47.15 -26.82
C ASP A 5 -37.43 48.59 -27.26
N ARG A 6 -36.99 49.58 -26.46
CA ARG A 6 -37.11 51.01 -26.81
C ARG A 6 -36.13 51.38 -27.92
N ALA A 7 -34.90 50.86 -27.88
CA ALA A 7 -33.91 51.08 -28.91
C ALA A 7 -34.33 50.47 -30.26
N ARG A 8 -34.88 49.24 -30.26
CA ARG A 8 -35.45 48.62 -31.46
C ARG A 8 -36.62 49.41 -32.04
N LEU A 9 -37.52 49.91 -31.19
CA LEU A 9 -38.66 50.70 -31.66
C LEU A 9 -38.21 51.99 -32.33
N ALA A 10 -37.28 52.73 -31.71
CA ALA A 10 -36.72 53.95 -32.27
C ALA A 10 -35.97 53.70 -33.59
N LEU A 11 -35.24 52.57 -33.69
CA LEU A 11 -34.58 52.15 -34.93
C LEU A 11 -35.59 51.83 -36.03
N TYR A 12 -36.66 51.08 -35.70
CA TYR A 12 -37.74 50.77 -36.64
C TYR A 12 -38.40 52.04 -37.18
N GLU A 13 -38.76 52.99 -36.32
CA GLU A 13 -39.38 54.27 -36.75
C GLU A 13 -38.48 55.04 -37.74
N ARG A 14 -37.16 55.09 -37.48
CA ARG A 14 -36.21 55.71 -38.40
C ARG A 14 -36.04 54.96 -39.72
N LEU A 15 -36.07 53.62 -39.69
CA LEU A 15 -36.01 52.81 -40.90
C LEU A 15 -37.27 52.97 -41.76
N VAL A 16 -38.44 53.09 -41.14
CA VAL A 16 -39.72 53.36 -41.84
C VAL A 16 -39.67 54.70 -42.56
N GLU A 17 -39.14 55.74 -41.92
CA GLU A 17 -39.02 57.10 -42.49
C GLU A 17 -38.09 57.13 -43.73
N LEU A 18 -36.99 56.37 -43.71
CA LEU A 18 -35.97 56.40 -44.77
C LEU A 18 -36.23 55.42 -45.91
N LEU A 19 -36.81 54.25 -45.63
CA LEU A 19 -36.83 53.10 -46.54
C LEU A 19 -38.26 52.60 -46.84
N GLY A 20 -39.27 53.08 -46.10
CA GLY A 20 -40.64 52.56 -46.12
C GLY A 20 -40.83 51.33 -45.21
N SER A 21 -42.09 51.07 -44.85
CA SER A 21 -42.46 50.06 -43.83
C SER A 21 -42.08 48.62 -44.21
N GLY A 22 -42.23 48.23 -45.48
CA GLY A 22 -41.91 46.88 -45.93
C GLY A 22 -40.43 46.52 -45.73
N LEU A 23 -39.52 47.40 -46.17
CA LEU A 23 -38.08 47.20 -46.01
C LEU A 23 -37.63 47.31 -44.55
N ALA A 24 -38.23 48.22 -43.78
CA ALA A 24 -37.94 48.36 -42.35
C ALA A 24 -38.27 47.07 -41.58
N THR A 25 -39.42 46.45 -41.85
CA THR A 25 -39.80 45.17 -41.25
C THR A 25 -38.80 44.08 -41.62
N SER A 26 -38.44 43.94 -42.90
CA SER A 26 -37.46 42.92 -43.32
C SER A 26 -36.08 43.11 -42.68
N VAL A 27 -35.62 44.35 -42.49
CA VAL A 27 -34.35 44.61 -41.77
C VAL A 27 -34.48 44.21 -40.30
N MET A 28 -35.56 44.62 -39.63
CA MET A 28 -35.77 44.28 -38.22
C MET A 28 -35.95 42.78 -37.99
N GLU A 29 -36.53 42.04 -38.95
CA GLU A 29 -36.66 40.58 -38.91
C GLU A 29 -35.31 39.86 -39.03
N GLN A 30 -34.31 40.48 -39.70
CA GLN A 30 -32.96 39.92 -39.81
C GLN A 30 -32.05 40.29 -38.64
N LEU A 31 -32.42 41.30 -37.83
CA LEU A 31 -31.66 41.62 -36.64
C LEU A 31 -31.89 40.55 -35.55
N PRO A 32 -30.83 40.11 -34.86
CA PRO A 32 -30.99 39.21 -33.74
C PRO A 32 -31.85 39.86 -32.64
N PRO A 33 -32.60 39.06 -31.87
CA PRO A 33 -33.50 39.54 -30.81
C PRO A 33 -32.77 40.08 -29.57
N MET A 34 -31.44 40.14 -29.62
CA MET A 34 -30.53 40.53 -28.56
C MET A 34 -29.36 41.31 -29.17
N PRO A 35 -28.66 42.16 -28.40
CA PRO A 35 -27.61 42.99 -28.94
C PRO A 35 -26.39 42.16 -29.37
N TRP A 36 -25.64 42.67 -30.34
CA TRP A 36 -24.56 41.95 -31.02
C TRP A 36 -23.37 41.59 -30.12
N ASP A 37 -23.20 42.31 -29.00
CA ASP A 37 -22.15 42.10 -28.00
C ASP A 37 -22.45 40.92 -27.06
N GLU A 38 -23.71 40.50 -26.94
CA GLU A 38 -24.09 39.30 -26.19
C GLU A 38 -23.94 38.01 -27.01
N LEU A 39 -23.75 38.11 -28.33
CA LEU A 39 -23.55 36.95 -29.18
C LEU A 39 -22.11 36.44 -29.07
N ALA A 40 -21.98 35.18 -28.66
CA ALA A 40 -20.69 34.50 -28.68
C ALA A 40 -20.07 34.56 -30.08
N THR A 41 -18.86 35.10 -30.15
CA THR A 41 -18.13 35.25 -31.39
C THR A 41 -17.32 33.99 -31.69
N LYS A 42 -16.84 33.88 -32.93
CA LYS A 42 -15.87 32.83 -33.29
C LYS A 42 -14.60 32.91 -32.43
N ARG A 43 -14.24 34.10 -31.94
CA ARG A 43 -13.07 34.30 -31.09
C ARG A 43 -13.30 33.69 -29.71
N ASP A 44 -14.47 33.90 -29.13
CA ASP A 44 -14.85 33.31 -27.83
C ASP A 44 -14.84 31.77 -27.90
N LEU A 45 -15.36 31.21 -29.00
CA LEU A 45 -15.32 29.77 -29.24
C LEU A 45 -13.90 29.25 -29.44
N GLU A 46 -13.03 30.00 -30.12
CA GLU A 46 -11.62 29.64 -30.29
C GLU A 46 -10.88 29.64 -28.94
N ASP A 47 -11.08 30.68 -28.13
CA ASP A 47 -10.46 30.80 -26.83
C ASP A 47 -10.94 29.69 -25.88
N LEU A 48 -12.25 29.37 -25.90
CA LEU A 48 -12.79 28.22 -25.17
C LEU A 48 -12.21 26.89 -25.67
N ARG A 49 -12.03 26.73 -26.99
CA ARG A 49 -11.43 25.51 -27.57
C ARG A 49 -9.98 25.34 -27.12
N VAL A 50 -9.21 26.43 -27.09
CA VAL A 50 -7.82 26.42 -26.63
C VAL A 50 -7.76 26.09 -25.13
N ALA A 51 -8.52 26.80 -24.31
CA ALA A 51 -8.58 26.54 -22.86
C ALA A 51 -8.95 25.08 -22.55
N THR A 52 -9.99 24.55 -23.22
CA THR A 52 -10.42 23.15 -23.04
C THR A 52 -9.33 22.16 -23.45
N LYS A 53 -8.59 22.45 -24.53
CA LYS A 53 -7.49 21.58 -24.99
C LYS A 53 -6.34 21.58 -24.00
N ASP A 54 -6.00 22.75 -23.45
CA ASP A 54 -4.95 22.90 -22.46
C ASP A 54 -5.31 22.22 -21.14
N ASP A 55 -6.57 22.34 -20.68
CA ASP A 55 -7.08 21.63 -19.51
C ASP A 55 -6.99 20.10 -19.70
N ILE A 56 -7.40 19.59 -20.86
CA ILE A 56 -7.29 18.15 -21.18
C ILE A 56 -5.83 17.71 -21.21
N ALA A 57 -4.92 18.53 -21.74
CA ALA A 57 -3.50 18.23 -21.75
C ALA A 57 -2.91 18.22 -20.34
N GLY A 58 -3.33 19.17 -19.49
CA GLY A 58 -2.98 19.23 -18.07
C GLY A 58 -3.41 17.97 -17.31
N LEU A 59 -4.69 17.61 -17.42
CA LEU A 59 -5.24 16.40 -16.80
C LEU A 59 -4.54 15.12 -17.27
N ARG A 60 -4.22 15.01 -18.57
CA ARG A 60 -3.45 13.87 -19.09
C ARG A 60 -2.05 13.78 -18.48
N ALA A 61 -1.39 14.93 -18.29
CA ALA A 61 -0.07 14.97 -17.68
C ALA A 61 -0.12 14.60 -16.19
N GLU A 62 -1.13 15.07 -15.45
CA GLU A 62 -1.37 14.71 -14.05
C GLU A 62 -1.62 13.21 -13.89
N ILE A 63 -2.58 12.65 -14.64
CA ILE A 63 -2.88 11.21 -14.60
C ILE A 63 -1.64 10.36 -14.89
N LYS A 64 -0.80 10.78 -15.84
CA LYS A 64 0.44 10.07 -16.14
C LYS A 64 1.42 10.11 -14.95
N ARG A 65 1.60 11.27 -14.32
CA ARG A 65 2.48 11.40 -13.15
C ARG A 65 1.98 10.55 -11.99
N ASP A 66 0.68 10.56 -11.73
CA ASP A 66 0.06 9.77 -10.67
C ASP A 66 0.26 8.27 -10.92
N LEU A 67 0.10 7.82 -12.17
CA LEU A 67 0.34 6.42 -12.54
C LEU A 67 1.82 6.02 -12.36
N ASP A 68 2.75 6.87 -12.80
CA ASP A 68 4.19 6.65 -12.63
C ASP A 68 4.58 6.60 -11.14
N GLN A 69 3.96 7.45 -10.31
CA GLN A 69 4.14 7.45 -8.86
C GLN A 69 3.60 6.17 -8.22
N LEU A 70 2.36 5.78 -8.53
CA LEU A 70 1.74 4.55 -8.03
C LEU A 70 2.54 3.30 -8.42
N GLN A 71 3.07 3.25 -9.64
CA GLN A 71 3.94 2.16 -10.08
C GLN A 71 5.23 2.10 -9.25
N THR A 72 5.84 3.25 -8.98
CA THR A 72 7.06 3.35 -8.17
C THR A 72 6.81 2.95 -6.71
N GLU A 73 5.71 3.42 -6.12
CA GLU A 73 5.30 3.09 -4.76
C GLU A 73 4.99 1.59 -4.61
N THR A 74 4.26 1.03 -5.56
CA THR A 74 3.93 -0.40 -5.57
C THR A 74 5.19 -1.25 -5.65
N LYS A 75 6.13 -0.90 -6.55
CA LYS A 75 7.40 -1.62 -6.68
C LYS A 75 8.20 -1.55 -5.38
N ARG A 76 8.31 -0.36 -4.78
CA ARG A 76 9.00 -0.18 -3.50
C ARG A 76 8.36 -1.00 -2.38
N GLY A 77 7.03 -1.02 -2.30
CA GLY A 77 6.29 -1.80 -1.32
C GLY A 77 6.54 -3.30 -1.48
N LEU A 78 6.57 -3.82 -2.71
CA LEU A 78 6.90 -5.22 -2.98
C LEU A 78 8.34 -5.57 -2.60
N ASP A 79 9.30 -4.71 -2.93
CA ASP A 79 10.72 -4.91 -2.59
C ASP A 79 10.93 -4.91 -1.05
N GLN A 80 10.21 -4.02 -0.34
CA GLN A 80 10.21 -3.97 1.12
C GLN A 80 9.61 -5.25 1.72
N LEU A 81 8.42 -5.65 1.27
CA LEU A 81 7.75 -6.86 1.75
C LEU A 81 8.61 -8.12 1.52
N HIS A 82 9.28 -8.20 0.36
CA HIS A 82 10.20 -9.29 0.07
C HIS A 82 11.38 -9.33 1.05
N THR A 83 11.97 -8.16 1.34
CA THR A 83 13.10 -8.03 2.27
C THR A 83 12.69 -8.40 3.70
N GLU A 84 11.53 -7.92 4.16
CA GLU A 84 10.96 -8.23 5.47
C GLU A 84 10.67 -9.73 5.60
N THR A 85 9.98 -10.32 4.62
CA THR A 85 9.67 -11.76 4.61
C THR A 85 10.93 -12.62 4.66
N LYS A 86 11.97 -12.24 3.89
CA LYS A 86 13.24 -12.96 3.88
C LYS A 86 13.94 -12.87 5.24
N ARG A 87 13.97 -11.67 5.83
CA ARG A 87 14.53 -11.43 7.16
C ARG A 87 13.80 -12.27 8.22
N ASP A 88 12.48 -12.31 8.18
CA ASP A 88 11.67 -13.07 9.14
C ASP A 88 11.92 -14.58 9.00
N PHE A 89 12.06 -15.08 7.76
CA PHE A 89 12.41 -16.47 7.52
C PHE A 89 13.81 -16.82 8.05
N ASP A 90 14.80 -15.96 7.79
CA ASP A 90 16.17 -16.14 8.29
C ASP A 90 16.21 -16.10 9.83
N GLN A 91 15.44 -15.20 10.44
CA GLN A 91 15.27 -15.11 11.89
C GLN A 91 14.64 -16.39 12.46
N HIS A 92 13.52 -16.85 11.89
CA HIS A 92 12.86 -18.08 12.32
C HIS A 92 13.78 -19.30 12.19
N ARG A 93 14.58 -19.37 11.13
CA ARG A 93 15.59 -20.43 10.94
C ARG A 93 16.67 -20.37 12.02
N ALA A 94 17.15 -19.17 12.37
CA ALA A 94 18.13 -18.99 13.44
C ALA A 94 17.55 -19.38 14.80
N ASP A 95 16.31 -18.99 15.10
CA ASP A 95 15.62 -19.32 16.34
C ASP A 95 15.41 -20.84 16.47
N THR A 96 14.91 -21.48 15.41
CA THR A 96 14.76 -22.94 15.36
C THR A 96 16.10 -23.66 15.65
N ARG A 97 17.20 -23.17 15.08
CA ARG A 97 18.52 -23.75 15.33
C ARG A 97 18.95 -23.61 16.79
N ARG A 98 18.76 -22.43 17.40
CA ARG A 98 19.06 -22.20 18.82
C ARG A 98 18.21 -23.08 19.74
N ASP A 99 16.95 -23.29 19.38
CA ASP A 99 16.05 -24.17 20.13
C ASP A 99 16.54 -25.62 20.08
N PHE A 100 16.98 -26.11 18.92
CA PHE A 100 17.59 -27.43 18.79
C PHE A 100 18.88 -27.57 19.59
N GLU A 101 19.79 -26.60 19.52
CA GLU A 101 21.03 -26.58 20.31
C GLU A 101 20.72 -26.61 21.82
N THR A 102 19.73 -25.81 22.25
CA THR A 102 19.25 -25.79 23.63
C THR A 102 18.65 -27.13 24.06
N PHE A 103 17.87 -27.76 23.17
CA PHE A 103 17.27 -29.07 23.43
C PHE A 103 18.34 -30.17 23.55
N GLU A 104 19.33 -30.19 22.65
CA GLU A 104 20.47 -31.11 22.71
C GLU A 104 21.24 -30.95 24.03
N HIS A 105 21.53 -29.71 24.43
CA HIS A 105 22.18 -29.44 25.71
C HIS A 105 21.37 -29.95 26.90
N LYS A 106 20.05 -29.79 26.89
CA LYS A 106 19.16 -30.30 27.94
C LYS A 106 19.18 -31.83 28.00
N ILE A 107 19.12 -32.52 26.86
CA ILE A 107 19.23 -34.00 26.82
C ILE A 107 20.57 -34.45 27.39
N MET A 108 21.67 -33.86 26.92
CA MET A 108 23.01 -34.24 27.34
C MET A 108 23.23 -33.98 28.84
N ALA A 109 22.70 -32.88 29.36
CA ALA A 109 22.72 -32.59 30.79
C ALA A 109 21.91 -33.62 31.60
N ALA A 110 20.70 -33.95 31.15
CA ALA A 110 19.85 -34.95 31.81
C ALA A 110 20.49 -36.35 31.81
N MET A 111 21.05 -36.79 30.67
CA MET A 111 21.72 -38.09 30.56
C MET A 111 22.96 -38.16 31.45
N ARG A 112 23.78 -37.10 31.51
CA ARG A 112 24.93 -37.03 32.42
C ARG A 112 24.50 -37.09 33.88
N ALA A 113 23.42 -36.39 34.24
CA ALA A 113 22.87 -36.42 35.59
C ALA A 113 22.42 -37.85 35.97
N GLU A 114 21.65 -38.51 35.10
CA GLU A 114 21.18 -39.88 35.30
C GLU A 114 22.33 -40.88 35.42
N MET A 115 23.30 -40.85 34.49
CA MET A 115 24.47 -41.71 34.51
C MET A 115 25.30 -41.52 35.78
N SER A 116 25.43 -40.27 36.26
CA SER A 116 26.12 -39.97 37.52
C SER A 116 25.38 -40.54 38.74
N ALA A 117 24.05 -40.49 38.75
CA ALA A 117 23.23 -41.08 39.79
C ALA A 117 23.32 -42.61 39.78
N GLN A 118 23.21 -43.23 38.60
CA GLN A 118 23.37 -44.67 38.41
C GLN A 118 24.77 -45.16 38.85
N THR A 119 25.83 -44.44 38.46
CA THR A 119 27.21 -44.77 38.85
C THR A 119 27.38 -44.72 40.37
N ARG A 120 26.85 -43.69 41.04
CA ARG A 120 26.91 -43.58 42.51
C ARG A 120 26.18 -44.74 43.19
N THR A 121 24.99 -45.09 42.70
CA THR A 121 24.20 -46.21 43.24
C THR A 121 24.91 -47.54 43.02
N PHE A 122 25.45 -47.77 41.82
CA PHE A 122 26.21 -48.98 41.50
C PHE A 122 27.48 -49.12 42.35
N VAL A 123 28.27 -48.06 42.49
CA VAL A 123 29.49 -48.07 43.34
C VAL A 123 29.13 -48.37 44.80
N ARG A 124 28.06 -47.78 45.34
CA ARG A 124 27.59 -48.08 46.70
C ARG A 124 27.13 -49.53 46.85
N ALA A 125 26.38 -50.05 45.88
CA ALA A 125 25.91 -51.43 45.88
C ALA A 125 27.09 -52.43 45.83
N GLN A 126 28.06 -52.21 44.93
CA GLN A 126 29.25 -53.05 44.84
C GLN A 126 30.13 -53.01 46.10
N ALA A 127 30.31 -51.84 46.71
CA ALA A 127 31.04 -51.74 47.98
C ALA A 127 30.36 -52.60 49.07
N GLY A 128 29.03 -52.57 49.13
CA GLY A 128 28.26 -53.42 50.06
C GLY A 128 28.40 -54.91 49.79
N THR A 129 28.35 -55.36 48.53
CA THR A 129 28.51 -56.78 48.19
C THR A 129 29.92 -57.28 48.46
N LEU A 130 30.96 -56.47 48.16
CA LEU A 130 32.35 -56.81 48.47
C LEU A 130 32.58 -56.95 49.99
N LEU A 131 32.00 -56.07 50.80
CA LEU A 131 32.08 -56.18 52.26
C LEU A 131 31.39 -57.43 52.80
N THR A 132 30.21 -57.78 52.28
CA THR A 132 29.47 -58.98 52.69
C THR A 132 30.21 -60.26 52.29
N THR A 133 30.74 -60.32 51.06
CA THR A 133 31.51 -61.48 50.58
C THR A 133 32.81 -61.67 51.36
N ALA A 134 33.55 -60.60 51.65
CA ALA A 134 34.75 -60.65 52.51
C ALA A 134 34.41 -61.15 53.93
N SER A 135 33.30 -60.69 54.50
CA SER A 135 32.84 -61.11 55.83
C SER A 135 32.49 -62.61 55.88
N LEU A 136 31.82 -63.13 54.85
CA LEU A 136 31.50 -64.55 54.71
C LEU A 136 32.76 -65.42 54.56
N ALA A 137 33.71 -65.00 53.72
CA ALA A 137 34.98 -65.71 53.53
C ALA A 137 35.78 -65.79 54.84
N PHE A 138 35.82 -64.71 55.61
CA PHE A 138 36.47 -64.68 56.93
C PHE A 138 35.79 -65.61 57.94
N ALA A 139 34.45 -65.65 57.97
CA ALA A 139 33.70 -66.57 58.83
C ALA A 139 33.95 -68.05 58.47
N ALA A 140 34.01 -68.37 57.17
CA ALA A 140 34.29 -69.72 56.69
C ALA A 140 35.71 -70.18 57.06
N ALA A 141 36.72 -69.33 56.88
CA ALA A 141 38.12 -69.64 57.22
C ALA A 141 38.35 -69.89 58.73
N ARG A 142 37.47 -69.39 59.60
CA ARG A 142 37.54 -69.62 61.05
C ARG A 142 36.93 -70.97 61.47
N LEU A 143 36.11 -71.58 60.61
CA LEU A 143 35.38 -72.83 60.89
C LEU A 143 36.08 -74.09 60.34
N THR A 144 37.14 -73.93 59.54
CA THR A 144 38.01 -74.99 59.03
C THR A 144 39.32 -75.05 59.80
#